data_AF-A0A952AV04-F1
#
_entry.id   AF-A0A952AV04-F1
#
_cell.length_a   1.000
_cell.length_b   1.000
_cell.length_c   1.000
_cell.angle_alpha   90.00
_cell.angle_beta   90.00
_cell.angle_gamma   90.00
#
_symmetry.space_group_name_H-M   'P 1'
#
loop_
_entity.id
_entity.type
_entity.pdbx_description
1 polymer ?
#
loop_
_entity_poly.entity_id
_entity_poly.type
_entity_poly.pdbx_seq_one_letter_code
_entity_poly.pdbx_strand_id
1 'polypeptide(L)'
;MTPTPISGPAGKVSATIVRDVRRGDGRIVGQLRGDTLHKTVKREHMLRTPPAWAWDDAILTAAEKDGARFTEIKCDGLIYRASLSDFRHHGFYFNRGYGIQRGLTLAYWHIRPIGEPAPANQLALLEVAP
;
A
#
# COMPACT_ATOMS: atom_id res chain seq x y z
N MET A 1 -21.80 51.42 7.07
CA MET A 1 -20.63 50.69 6.54
C MET A 1 -20.72 49.27 7.04
N THR A 2 -21.07 48.33 6.18
CA THR A 2 -21.20 46.90 6.50
C THR A 2 -20.15 46.17 5.66
N PRO A 3 -19.25 45.37 6.23
CA PRO A 3 -18.29 44.61 5.43
C PRO A 3 -19.01 43.44 4.75
N THR A 4 -18.86 43.37 3.44
CA THR A 4 -19.19 42.20 2.61
C THR A 4 -18.23 41.06 2.95
N PRO A 5 -18.68 39.81 3.19
CA PRO A 5 -17.78 38.68 3.24
C PRO A 5 -17.30 38.33 1.82
N ILE A 6 -15.99 38.45 1.63
CA ILE A 6 -15.26 38.00 0.45
C ILE A 6 -15.08 36.48 0.46
N SER A 7 -15.30 35.93 -0.72
CA SER A 7 -15.17 34.55 -1.17
C SER A 7 -13.97 33.76 -0.65
N GLY A 8 -14.20 32.48 -0.38
CA GLY A 8 -13.22 31.42 -0.62
C GLY A 8 -13.98 30.18 -1.11
N PRO A 9 -13.76 29.69 -2.34
CA PRO A 9 -14.26 28.38 -2.70
C PRO A 9 -13.52 27.35 -1.83
N ALA A 10 -14.27 26.67 -0.96
CA ALA A 10 -13.81 25.47 -0.29
C ALA A 10 -13.21 24.53 -1.34
N GLY A 11 -11.91 24.27 -1.23
CA GLY A 11 -11.22 23.33 -2.12
C GLY A 11 -12.02 22.04 -2.14
N LYS A 12 -12.50 21.64 -3.32
CA LYS A 12 -13.17 20.37 -3.52
C LYS A 12 -12.23 19.29 -3.01
N VAL A 13 -12.56 18.69 -1.87
CA VAL A 13 -11.94 17.45 -1.43
C VAL A 13 -12.37 16.43 -2.48
N SER A 14 -11.54 16.23 -3.50
CA SER A 14 -11.75 15.18 -4.50
C SER A 14 -11.88 13.89 -3.71
N ALA A 15 -13.09 13.34 -3.66
CA ALA A 15 -13.35 12.09 -2.95
C ALA A 15 -12.39 11.05 -3.52
N THR A 16 -11.47 10.56 -2.70
CA THR A 16 -10.55 9.50 -3.09
C THR A 16 -11.38 8.32 -3.59
N ILE A 17 -11.31 8.04 -4.90
CA ILE A 17 -12.05 6.92 -5.48
C ILE A 17 -11.52 5.65 -4.84
N VAL A 18 -12.42 4.90 -4.19
CA VAL A 18 -12.14 3.59 -3.60
C VAL A 18 -12.61 2.53 -4.58
N ARG A 19 -11.70 1.62 -4.97
CA ARG A 19 -12.03 0.47 -5.83
C ARG A 19 -11.68 -0.82 -5.13
N ASP A 20 -12.62 -1.76 -5.10
CA ASP A 20 -12.34 -3.11 -4.61
C ASP A 20 -11.43 -3.84 -5.59
N VAL A 21 -10.38 -4.46 -5.05
CA VAL A 21 -9.43 -5.25 -5.79
C VAL A 21 -9.78 -6.72 -5.60
N ARG A 22 -10.11 -7.39 -6.69
CA ARG A 22 -10.54 -8.80 -6.72
C ARG A 22 -9.47 -9.67 -7.35
N ARG A 23 -9.23 -10.82 -6.72
CA ARG A 23 -8.42 -11.90 -7.29
C ARG A 23 -9.20 -12.61 -8.40
N GLY A 24 -8.51 -13.38 -9.24
CA GLY A 24 -9.12 -14.09 -10.37
C GLY A 24 -10.22 -15.11 -10.02
N ASP A 25 -10.34 -15.49 -8.74
CA ASP A 25 -11.43 -16.31 -8.19
C ASP A 25 -12.66 -15.48 -7.75
N GLY A 26 -12.64 -14.17 -7.95
CA GLY A 26 -13.71 -13.23 -7.54
C GLY A 26 -13.60 -12.72 -6.11
N ARG A 27 -12.67 -13.23 -5.28
CA ARG A 27 -12.52 -12.81 -3.89
C ARG A 27 -11.93 -11.41 -3.80
N ILE A 28 -12.52 -10.55 -2.97
CA ILE A 28 -11.94 -9.24 -2.64
C ILE A 28 -10.70 -9.47 -1.76
N VAL A 29 -9.55 -9.00 -2.23
CA VAL A 29 -8.23 -9.15 -1.57
C VAL A 29 -7.66 -7.83 -1.06
N GLY A 30 -8.28 -6.71 -1.43
CA GLY A 30 -7.87 -5.39 -0.99
C GLY A 30 -8.71 -4.29 -1.62
N GLN A 31 -8.29 -3.05 -1.40
CA GLN A 31 -8.91 -1.85 -1.96
C GLN A 31 -7.85 -0.88 -2.43
N LEU A 32 -7.97 -0.41 -3.67
CA LEU A 32 -7.18 0.71 -4.17
C LEU A 32 -7.86 2.01 -3.75
N ARG A 33 -7.13 2.87 -3.04
CA ARG A 33 -7.61 4.19 -2.59
C ARG A 33 -6.61 5.23 -3.09
N GLY A 34 -7.00 5.98 -4.13
CA GLY A 34 -6.05 6.89 -4.79
C GLY A 34 -4.89 6.11 -5.39
N ASP A 35 -3.67 6.36 -4.92
CA ASP A 35 -2.44 5.72 -5.37
C ASP A 35 -1.97 4.56 -4.45
N THR A 36 -2.77 4.18 -3.45
CA THR A 36 -2.35 3.23 -2.42
C THR A 36 -3.24 2.00 -2.41
N LEU A 37 -2.63 0.82 -2.53
CA LEU A 37 -3.29 -0.48 -2.42
C LEU A 37 -3.34 -0.95 -0.97
N HIS A 38 -4.54 -1.01 -0.39
CA HIS A 38 -4.75 -1.38 1.01
C HIS A 38 -5.26 -2.82 1.15
N LYS A 39 -4.79 -3.52 2.18
CA LYS A 39 -5.48 -4.69 2.71
C LYS A 39 -5.32 -4.83 4.21
N THR A 40 -6.20 -5.63 4.80
CA THR A 40 -6.10 -6.07 6.20
C THR A 40 -5.78 -7.56 6.21
N VAL A 41 -4.79 -7.95 7.00
CA VAL A 41 -4.34 -9.34 7.15
C VAL A 41 -4.20 -9.68 8.64
N LYS A 42 -4.07 -10.96 8.93
CA LYS A 42 -3.76 -11.47 10.27
C LYS A 42 -2.28 -11.86 10.36
N ARG A 43 -1.74 -11.95 11.57
CA ARG A 43 -0.32 -12.30 11.80
C ARG A 43 0.08 -13.63 11.18
N GLU A 44 -0.83 -14.60 11.13
CA GLU A 44 -0.57 -15.93 10.57
C GLU A 44 -0.34 -15.90 9.06
N HIS A 45 -0.75 -14.81 8.38
CA HIS A 45 -0.49 -14.61 6.96
C HIS A 45 0.93 -14.10 6.68
N MET A 46 1.68 -13.69 7.71
CA MET A 46 3.07 -13.26 7.54
C MET A 46 3.95 -14.46 7.22
N LEU A 47 4.79 -14.34 6.19
CA LEU A 47 5.80 -15.35 5.91
C LEU A 47 6.80 -15.38 7.07
N ARG A 48 7.29 -16.57 7.44
CA ARG A 48 8.21 -16.75 8.58
C ARG A 48 9.67 -16.71 8.16
N THR A 49 10.00 -17.28 7.00
CA THR A 49 11.37 -17.41 6.52
C THR A 49 11.44 -17.10 5.01
N PRO A 50 11.93 -15.92 4.61
CA PRO A 50 12.19 -14.76 5.47
C PRO A 50 10.88 -14.13 6.00
N PRO A 51 10.93 -13.37 7.11
CA PRO A 51 9.82 -12.53 7.55
C PRO A 51 9.41 -11.54 6.45
N ALA A 52 8.19 -11.68 5.93
CA ALA A 52 7.74 -10.92 4.78
C ALA A 52 6.21 -10.85 4.69
N TRP A 53 5.74 -9.81 4.02
CA TRP A 53 4.36 -9.72 3.53
C TRP A 53 4.32 -9.90 2.02
N ALA A 54 3.27 -10.51 1.52
CA ALA A 54 3.14 -10.84 0.11
C ALA A 54 1.83 -10.37 -0.50
N TRP A 55 1.83 -10.15 -1.81
CA TRP A 55 0.65 -9.93 -2.63
C TRP A 55 0.64 -10.91 -3.80
N ASP A 56 -0.54 -11.21 -4.32
CA ASP A 56 -0.66 -11.84 -5.64
C ASP A 56 0.00 -10.93 -6.70
N ASP A 57 0.82 -11.52 -7.56
CA ASP A 57 1.62 -10.77 -8.53
C ASP A 57 0.76 -10.02 -9.56
N ALA A 58 -0.32 -10.68 -10.01
CA ALA A 58 -1.29 -10.09 -10.92
C ALA A 58 -2.00 -8.87 -10.29
N ILE A 59 -2.22 -8.90 -8.98
CA ILE A 59 -2.86 -7.80 -8.25
C ILE A 59 -1.93 -6.59 -8.16
N LEU A 60 -0.65 -6.80 -7.84
CA LEU A 60 0.33 -5.71 -7.86
C LEU A 60 0.42 -5.07 -9.23
N THR A 61 0.52 -5.89 -10.28
CA THR A 61 0.62 -5.42 -11.66
C THR A 61 -0.64 -4.65 -12.09
N ALA A 62 -1.83 -5.15 -11.76
CA ALA A 62 -3.09 -4.46 -12.06
C ALA A 62 -3.19 -3.12 -11.30
N ALA A 63 -2.87 -3.12 -10.01
CA ALA A 63 -2.89 -1.91 -9.20
C ALA A 63 -1.92 -0.86 -9.74
N GLU A 64 -0.71 -1.25 -10.14
CA GLU A 64 0.28 -0.32 -10.73
C GLU A 64 -0.25 0.35 -12.00
N LYS A 65 -0.87 -0.44 -12.89
CA LYS A 65 -1.52 0.05 -14.12
C LYS A 65 -2.68 1.00 -13.80
N ASP A 66 -3.40 0.76 -12.72
CA ASP A 66 -4.50 1.60 -12.23
C ASP A 66 -4.02 2.86 -11.48
N GLY A 67 -2.70 3.08 -11.40
CA GLY A 67 -2.10 4.28 -10.82
C GLY A 67 -1.56 4.10 -9.40
N ALA A 68 -1.60 2.88 -8.84
CA ALA A 68 -1.00 2.63 -7.55
C ALA A 68 0.52 2.84 -7.58
N ARG A 69 1.04 3.41 -6.50
CA ARG A 69 2.46 3.64 -6.24
C ARG A 69 2.89 3.02 -4.93
N PHE A 70 1.97 2.90 -3.99
CA PHE A 70 2.22 2.35 -2.66
C PHE A 70 1.26 1.21 -2.34
N THR A 71 1.65 0.41 -1.35
CA THR A 71 0.76 -0.53 -0.69
C THR A 71 0.82 -0.35 0.82
N GLU A 72 -0.34 -0.51 1.46
CA GLU A 72 -0.47 -0.55 2.91
C GLU A 72 -1.12 -1.87 3.36
N ILE A 73 -0.47 -2.54 4.30
CA ILE A 73 -0.98 -3.73 4.96
C ILE A 73 -1.27 -3.38 6.41
N LYS A 74 -2.50 -3.63 6.85
CA LYS A 74 -2.90 -3.51 8.25
C LYS A 74 -2.84 -4.88 8.91
N CYS A 75 -2.08 -4.99 10.00
CA CYS A 75 -2.00 -6.20 10.81
C CYS A 75 -1.80 -5.81 12.28
N ASP A 76 -2.68 -6.28 13.16
CA ASP A 76 -2.56 -6.16 14.63
C ASP A 76 -2.18 -4.77 15.14
N GLY A 77 -2.92 -3.75 14.70
CA GLY A 77 -2.69 -2.37 15.16
C GLY A 77 -1.51 -1.67 14.47
N LEU A 78 -0.83 -2.31 13.52
CA LEU A 78 0.25 -1.74 12.73
C LEU A 78 -0.15 -1.57 11.27
N ILE A 79 0.39 -0.54 10.64
CA ILE A 79 0.37 -0.27 9.20
C ILE A 79 1.78 -0.48 8.67
N TYR A 80 1.93 -1.41 7.76
CA TYR A 80 3.14 -1.63 6.98
C TYR A 80 2.94 -0.96 5.63
N ARG A 81 3.77 0.02 5.30
CA ARG A 81 3.74 0.72 4.00
C ARG A 81 5.01 0.43 3.21
N ALA A 82 4.87 0.14 1.93
CA ALA A 82 5.99 0.00 0.98
C ALA A 82 5.60 0.55 -0.39
N SER A 83 6.58 0.86 -1.23
CA SER A 83 6.31 1.21 -2.63
C SER A 83 6.15 -0.04 -3.49
N LEU A 84 5.39 0.05 -4.58
CA LEU A 84 5.33 -1.02 -5.58
C LEU A 84 6.68 -1.20 -6.29
N SER A 85 7.50 -0.14 -6.33
CA SER A 85 8.88 -0.19 -6.80
C SER A 85 9.74 -1.12 -5.93
N ASP A 86 9.58 -1.13 -4.60
CA ASP A 86 10.33 -2.03 -3.71
C ASP A 86 9.99 -3.49 -4.00
N PHE A 87 8.71 -3.80 -4.27
CA PHE A 87 8.31 -5.12 -4.73
C PHE A 87 8.95 -5.51 -6.06
N ARG A 88 9.19 -4.56 -6.97
CA ARG A 88 9.85 -4.82 -8.25
C ARG A 88 11.35 -5.09 -8.10
N HIS A 89 12.04 -4.33 -7.25
CA HIS A 89 13.50 -4.40 -7.14
C HIS A 89 13.97 -5.42 -6.10
N HIS A 90 13.20 -5.62 -5.02
CA HIS A 90 13.61 -6.43 -3.87
C HIS A 90 12.65 -7.57 -3.55
N GLY A 91 11.52 -7.66 -4.27
CA GLY A 91 10.54 -8.71 -4.06
C GLY A 91 11.02 -10.06 -4.57
N PHE A 92 10.58 -11.13 -3.90
CA PHE A 92 10.84 -12.51 -4.31
C PHE A 92 9.54 -13.20 -4.71
N TYR A 93 9.60 -14.00 -5.76
CA TYR A 93 8.47 -14.79 -6.23
C TYR A 93 8.35 -16.10 -5.49
N PHE A 94 7.12 -16.52 -5.22
CA PHE A 94 6.83 -17.85 -4.72
C PHE A 94 5.40 -18.28 -5.12
N ASN A 95 5.13 -19.58 -5.03
CA ASN A 95 3.80 -20.15 -5.29
C ASN A 95 3.55 -21.28 -4.29
N ARG A 96 2.46 -21.20 -3.54
CA ARG A 96 2.03 -22.22 -2.54
C ARG A 96 0.67 -22.83 -2.90
N GLY A 97 0.35 -22.93 -4.19
CA GLY A 97 -0.94 -23.43 -4.69
C GLY A 97 -2.02 -22.34 -4.85
N TYR A 98 -1.69 -21.09 -4.56
CA TYR A 98 -2.59 -19.93 -4.69
C TYR A 98 -2.15 -18.99 -5.83
N GLY A 99 -1.43 -19.52 -6.83
CA GLY A 99 -0.87 -18.71 -7.91
C GLY A 99 0.44 -18.01 -7.52
N ILE A 100 0.99 -17.25 -8.47
CA ILE A 100 2.25 -16.52 -8.27
C ILE A 100 2.02 -15.35 -7.30
N GLN A 101 2.81 -15.35 -6.23
CA GLN A 101 2.84 -14.29 -5.24
C GLN A 101 4.21 -13.65 -5.22
N ARG A 102 4.24 -12.36 -4.91
CA ARG A 102 5.46 -11.59 -4.70
C ARG A 102 5.53 -11.16 -3.24
N GLY A 103 6.55 -11.64 -2.54
CA GLY A 103 6.85 -11.31 -1.15
C GLY A 103 7.87 -10.18 -1.06
N LEU A 104 7.71 -9.31 -0.08
CA LEU A 104 8.69 -8.28 0.27
C LEU A 104 9.05 -8.42 1.75
N THR A 105 10.33 -8.57 2.04
CA THR A 105 10.83 -8.76 3.41
C THR A 105 10.58 -7.53 4.26
N LEU A 106 10.42 -7.72 5.58
CA LEU A 106 10.07 -6.65 6.51
C LEU A 106 11.04 -5.45 6.49
N ALA A 107 12.30 -5.64 6.07
CA ALA A 107 13.31 -4.59 5.97
C ALA A 107 12.94 -3.43 5.02
N TYR A 108 12.07 -3.67 4.04
CA TYR A 108 11.64 -2.67 3.07
C TYR A 108 10.28 -2.04 3.40
N TRP A 109 9.70 -2.37 4.55
CA TRP A 109 8.43 -1.80 4.99
C TRP A 109 8.66 -0.68 6.00
N HIS A 110 8.03 0.46 5.77
CA HIS A 110 7.86 1.48 6.79
C HIS A 110 6.69 1.11 7.71
N ILE A 111 6.96 0.88 8.98
CA ILE A 111 5.99 0.36 9.96
C ILE A 111 5.57 1.49 10.89
N ARG A 112 4.26 1.68 11.08
CA ARG A 112 3.70 2.64 12.04
C ARG A 112 2.46 2.10 12.76
N PRO A 113 2.15 2.55 13.99
CA PRO A 113 0.87 2.30 14.64
C PRO A 113 -0.34 2.86 13.85
N ILE A 114 -1.48 2.18 13.95
CA ILE A 114 -2.77 2.72 13.48
C ILE A 114 -3.15 3.91 14.37
N GLY A 115 -3.49 5.04 13.76
CA GLY A 115 -3.88 6.27 14.46
C GLY A 115 -2.79 7.34 14.49
N GLU A 116 -1.54 6.96 14.24
CA GLU A 116 -0.48 7.94 13.98
C GLU A 116 -0.59 8.42 12.53
N PRO A 117 -0.58 9.74 12.25
CA PRO A 117 -0.58 10.24 10.88
C PRO A 117 0.63 9.67 10.12
N ALA A 118 0.48 9.37 8.83
CA ALA A 118 1.63 9.01 8.03
C ALA A 118 2.62 10.18 8.09
N PRO A 119 3.92 9.96 8.34
CA PRO A 119 4.88 11.06 8.32
C PRO A 119 4.75 11.76 6.96
N ALA A 120 4.53 13.08 7.00
CA ALA A 120 4.42 13.89 5.81
C ALA A 120 5.77 13.83 5.09
N ASN A 121 5.81 13.15 3.93
CA ASN A 121 6.92 13.10 2.98
C ASN A 121 8.34 13.06 3.58
N GLN A 122 8.96 11.88 3.56
CA GLN A 122 10.40 11.83 3.29
C GLN A 122 10.61 11.16 1.94
N LEU A 123 10.60 12.00 0.91
CA LEU A 123 11.22 11.72 -0.37
C LEU A 123 12.72 11.48 -0.13
N ALA A 124 13.23 10.39 -0.71
CA ALA A 124 14.63 10.06 -0.93
C ALA A 124 15.55 9.96 0.31
N LEU A 125 15.88 8.73 0.71
CA LEU A 125 17.22 8.41 1.19
C LEU A 125 17.69 7.07 0.59
N LEU A 126 17.97 7.10 -0.71
CA LEU A 126 19.03 6.25 -1.27
C LEU A 126 20.35 6.92 -0.91
N GLU A 127 20.80 6.75 0.33
CA GLU A 127 22.21 6.95 0.64
C GLU A 127 22.96 5.66 0.25
N VAL A 128 23.66 5.81 -0.88
CA VAL A 128 24.91 5.17 -1.26
C VAL A 128 25.52 4.29 -0.16
N ALA A 129 25.57 2.97 -0.40
CA ALA A 129 26.50 2.10 0.31
C ALA A 129 27.84 2.04 -0.47
N PRO A 130 28.99 1.97 0.22
CA PRO A 130 30.33 2.11 -0.35
C PRO A 130 30.73 0.98 -1.31
#